data_AF-A0A9P3Q0M2-F1
#
_entry.id   AF-A0A9P3Q0M2-F1
#
_cell.length_a   1.000
_cell.length_b   1.000
_cell.length_c   1.000
_cell.angle_alpha   90.00
_cell.angle_beta   90.00
_cell.angle_gamma   90.00
#
_symmetry.space_group_name_H-M   'P 1'
#
loop_
_entity.id
_entity.type
_entity.pdbx_description
1 polymer ?
#
loop_
_entity_poly.entity_id
_entity_poly.type
_entity_poly.pdbx_seq_one_letter_code
_entity_poly.pdbx_strand_id
1 'polypeptide(L)'
;MPHAEFEVEADGAGDDGDMSCERARLLYETGNVALRAAAEKWWRRAARSGDHEAQYSLGVMLHEDATGRSGEEAEYWWRLAASGGHVEARYNLGVRLQLRGDPEAEDWLRLVAGTGHTDAQYNLGVLLDLTGTESARSEARCWWRVAAQAGHAGAQYNLGVDCQDRGAQRAAERWWRSAAESSHVDAQYHLGVSHHMRGEHDVAEHWWRIAARAGHRDAQYNVGTYRYQHGDIAAAERWWRAAAEAGQPEASTTLCWLRSRRAGD
;
A
#
# COMPACT_ATOMS: atom_id res chain seq x y z
N MET A 1 -6.02 -22.17 -25.27
CA MET A 1 -5.91 -22.54 -23.84
C MET A 1 -7.34 -22.69 -23.33
N PRO A 2 -7.76 -23.84 -22.79
CA PRO A 2 -9.18 -24.05 -22.52
C PRO A 2 -9.59 -23.29 -21.27
N HIS A 3 -10.65 -22.48 -21.40
CA HIS A 3 -11.34 -21.84 -20.29
C HIS A 3 -12.02 -22.93 -19.46
N ALA A 4 -11.76 -22.97 -18.16
CA ALA A 4 -12.52 -23.80 -17.24
C ALA A 4 -13.92 -23.19 -17.07
N GLU A 5 -14.92 -23.82 -17.68
CA GLU A 5 -16.33 -23.48 -17.49
C GLU A 5 -16.78 -23.98 -16.12
N PHE A 6 -17.08 -23.06 -15.21
CA PHE A 6 -17.78 -23.36 -13.97
C PHE A 6 -19.28 -23.22 -14.26
N GLU A 7 -19.98 -24.34 -14.43
CA GLU A 7 -21.43 -24.36 -14.63
C GLU A 7 -22.15 -23.86 -13.37
N VAL A 8 -23.04 -22.88 -13.57
CA VAL A 8 -23.91 -22.29 -12.54
C VAL A 8 -25.31 -22.86 -12.72
N GLU A 9 -25.64 -23.92 -11.98
CA GLU A 9 -27.03 -24.33 -11.79
C GLU A 9 -27.66 -23.41 -10.73
N ALA A 10 -28.58 -22.54 -11.19
CA ALA A 10 -29.38 -21.67 -10.34
C ALA A 10 -30.67 -22.40 -9.94
N ASP A 11 -30.85 -22.67 -8.65
CA ASP A 11 -32.06 -23.28 -8.11
C ASP A 11 -32.65 -22.39 -6.99
N GLY A 12 -33.87 -21.90 -7.23
CA GLY A 12 -34.81 -21.38 -6.23
C GLY A 12 -34.44 -20.09 -5.48
N ALA A 13 -34.90 -18.94 -5.97
CA ALA A 13 -34.95 -17.68 -5.23
C ALA A 13 -36.06 -17.72 -4.15
N GLY A 14 -35.63 -17.87 -2.89
CA GLY A 14 -36.43 -17.63 -1.69
C GLY A 14 -35.55 -16.99 -0.64
N ASP A 15 -36.16 -16.31 0.33
CA ASP A 15 -35.65 -15.50 1.46
C ASP A 15 -34.47 -16.10 2.29
N ASP A 16 -33.99 -17.29 1.93
CA ASP A 16 -32.83 -17.99 2.49
C ASP A 16 -31.47 -17.41 2.06
N GLY A 17 -31.44 -16.65 0.95
CA GLY A 17 -30.20 -16.07 0.40
C GLY A 17 -29.56 -15.06 1.35
N ASP A 18 -30.34 -14.08 1.81
CA ASP A 18 -29.87 -12.99 2.69
C ASP A 18 -29.43 -13.53 4.07
N MET A 19 -30.22 -14.47 4.61
CA MET A 19 -29.90 -15.22 5.84
C MET A 19 -28.61 -16.04 5.73
N SER A 20 -28.23 -16.47 4.53
CA SER A 20 -27.03 -17.28 4.33
C SER A 20 -25.74 -16.47 4.31
N CYS A 21 -25.77 -15.23 3.81
CA CYS A 21 -24.60 -14.35 3.79
C CYS A 21 -24.26 -13.82 5.19
N GLU A 22 -25.25 -13.28 5.92
CA GLU A 22 -25.05 -12.77 7.29
C GLU A 22 -24.56 -13.87 8.24
N ARG A 23 -25.15 -15.06 8.13
CA ARG A 23 -24.75 -16.21 8.95
C ARG A 23 -23.32 -16.66 8.66
N ALA A 24 -22.90 -16.63 7.40
CA ALA A 24 -21.53 -16.93 7.01
C ALA A 24 -20.54 -15.92 7.59
N ARG A 25 -20.87 -14.62 7.54
CA ARG A 25 -20.06 -13.54 8.11
C ARG A 25 -19.84 -13.73 9.62
N LEU A 26 -20.91 -13.97 10.38
CA LEU A 26 -20.83 -14.21 11.82
C LEU A 26 -19.96 -15.43 12.15
N LEU A 27 -20.04 -16.49 11.36
CA LEU A 27 -19.22 -17.69 11.56
C LEU A 27 -17.74 -17.42 11.27
N TYR A 28 -17.45 -16.62 10.25
CA TYR A 28 -16.09 -16.29 9.85
C TYR A 28 -15.39 -15.34 10.84
N GLU A 29 -16.10 -14.33 11.35
CA GLU A 29 -15.57 -13.35 12.33
C GLU A 29 -15.12 -14.00 13.66
N THR A 30 -15.57 -15.22 13.97
CA THR A 30 -15.11 -15.96 15.16
C THR A 30 -13.68 -16.52 15.06
N GLY A 31 -13.07 -16.51 13.86
CA GLY A 31 -11.69 -16.98 13.63
C GLY A 31 -11.46 -18.48 13.83
N ASN A 32 -12.52 -19.27 14.00
CA ASN A 32 -12.43 -20.72 14.19
C ASN A 32 -12.36 -21.45 12.83
N VAL A 33 -11.34 -22.28 12.64
CA VAL A 33 -11.09 -23.03 11.39
C VAL A 33 -12.29 -23.88 10.96
N ALA A 34 -13.00 -24.52 11.90
CA ALA A 34 -14.19 -25.32 11.59
C ALA A 34 -15.38 -24.44 11.18
N LEU A 35 -15.49 -23.22 11.74
CA LEU A 35 -16.53 -22.26 11.39
C LEU A 35 -16.22 -21.55 10.06
N ARG A 36 -14.95 -21.42 9.67
CA ARG A 36 -14.52 -20.94 8.34
C ARG A 36 -15.02 -21.87 7.22
N ALA A 37 -14.90 -23.18 7.38
CA ALA A 37 -15.43 -24.15 6.41
C ALA A 37 -16.98 -24.11 6.32
N ALA A 38 -17.65 -23.86 7.44
CA ALA A 38 -19.10 -23.65 7.45
C ALA A 38 -19.50 -22.35 6.76
N ALA A 39 -18.77 -21.25 7.00
CA ALA A 39 -18.96 -19.96 6.35
C ALA A 39 -18.76 -20.08 4.83
N GLU A 40 -17.69 -20.74 4.38
CA GLU A 40 -17.44 -21.03 2.96
C GLU A 40 -18.64 -21.71 2.31
N LYS A 41 -19.21 -22.74 2.94
CA LYS A 41 -20.35 -23.47 2.38
C LYS A 41 -21.56 -22.56 2.19
N TRP A 42 -21.83 -21.68 3.15
CA TRP A 42 -22.94 -20.72 3.06
C TRP A 42 -22.67 -19.65 2.00
N TRP A 43 -21.49 -19.03 1.99
CA TRP A 43 -21.12 -18.06 0.96
C TRP A 43 -21.13 -18.67 -0.45
N ARG A 44 -20.68 -19.91 -0.64
CA ARG A 44 -20.76 -20.61 -1.94
C ARG A 44 -22.20 -20.85 -2.41
N ARG A 45 -23.16 -20.97 -1.49
CA ARG A 45 -24.58 -21.10 -1.84
C ARG A 45 -25.13 -19.74 -2.28
N ALA A 46 -24.94 -18.71 -1.46
CA ALA A 46 -25.38 -17.35 -1.75
C ALA A 46 -24.74 -16.78 -3.03
N ALA A 47 -23.43 -17.00 -3.21
CA ALA A 47 -22.69 -16.52 -4.37
C ALA A 47 -23.21 -17.11 -5.69
N ARG A 48 -23.64 -18.39 -5.66
CA ARG A 48 -24.27 -19.05 -6.82
C ARG A 48 -25.67 -18.54 -7.12
N SER A 49 -26.40 -18.06 -6.12
CA SER A 49 -27.68 -17.36 -6.33
C SER A 49 -27.53 -15.92 -6.82
N GLY A 50 -26.30 -15.44 -7.04
CA GLY A 50 -26.03 -14.10 -7.56
C GLY A 50 -25.85 -13.02 -6.49
N ASP A 51 -25.74 -13.39 -5.22
CA ASP A 51 -25.45 -12.45 -4.14
C ASP A 51 -24.02 -11.91 -4.26
N HIS A 52 -23.88 -10.62 -4.58
CA HIS A 52 -22.59 -9.97 -4.80
C HIS A 52 -21.77 -9.81 -3.51
N GLU A 53 -22.41 -9.65 -2.35
CA GLU A 53 -21.73 -9.57 -1.05
C GLU A 53 -21.13 -10.93 -0.70
N ALA A 54 -21.87 -12.01 -0.95
CA ALA A 54 -21.36 -13.36 -0.76
C ALA A 54 -20.25 -13.71 -1.76
N GLN A 55 -20.37 -13.28 -3.03
CA GLN A 55 -19.30 -13.43 -4.02
C GLN A 55 -18.02 -12.69 -3.57
N TYR A 56 -18.15 -11.45 -3.08
CA TYR A 56 -17.03 -10.70 -2.53
C TYR A 56 -16.40 -11.40 -1.33
N SER A 57 -17.22 -11.76 -0.34
CA SER A 57 -16.76 -12.39 0.91
C SER A 57 -16.08 -13.73 0.67
N LEU A 58 -16.62 -14.55 -0.25
CA LEU A 58 -15.99 -15.78 -0.69
C LEU A 58 -14.65 -15.53 -1.37
N GLY A 59 -14.58 -14.52 -2.24
CA GLY A 59 -13.33 -14.12 -2.88
C GLY A 59 -12.26 -13.68 -1.88
N VAL A 60 -12.62 -12.90 -0.86
CA VAL A 60 -11.70 -12.49 0.21
C VAL A 60 -11.18 -13.70 0.98
N MET A 61 -12.05 -14.60 1.41
CA MET A 61 -11.65 -15.80 2.14
C MET A 61 -10.70 -16.69 1.32
N LEU A 62 -11.02 -16.94 0.05
CA LEU A 62 -10.17 -17.74 -0.85
C LEU A 62 -8.82 -17.06 -1.14
N HIS A 63 -8.80 -15.72 -1.16
CA HIS A 63 -7.58 -14.94 -1.35
C HIS A 63 -6.64 -15.02 -0.14
N GLU A 64 -7.17 -15.02 1.09
CA GLU A 64 -6.35 -15.21 2.30
C GLU A 64 -5.71 -16.59 2.35
N ASP A 65 -6.44 -17.61 1.87
CA ASP A 65 -5.96 -18.99 1.76
C ASP A 65 -5.20 -19.24 0.43
N ALA A 66 -4.75 -18.17 -0.26
CA ALA A 66 -4.21 -18.26 -1.61
C ALA A 66 -2.91 -19.09 -1.70
N THR A 67 -3.05 -20.35 -2.12
CA THR A 67 -1.97 -21.17 -2.66
C THR A 67 -2.43 -21.73 -4.01
N GLY A 68 -1.76 -21.32 -5.10
CA GLY A 68 -2.09 -21.80 -6.45
C GLY A 68 -3.53 -21.50 -6.87
N ARG A 69 -4.34 -22.55 -6.99
CA ARG A 69 -5.69 -22.53 -7.59
C ARG A 69 -6.71 -21.68 -6.82
N SER A 70 -6.59 -21.52 -5.50
CA SER A 70 -7.50 -20.68 -4.71
C SER A 70 -7.40 -19.20 -5.09
N GLY A 71 -6.24 -18.75 -5.58
CA GLY A 71 -6.07 -17.40 -6.08
C GLY A 71 -6.89 -17.12 -7.35
N GLU A 72 -6.93 -18.03 -8.32
CA GLU A 72 -7.73 -17.88 -9.54
C GLU A 72 -9.22 -17.89 -9.24
N GLU A 73 -9.64 -18.76 -8.31
CA GLU A 73 -11.03 -18.83 -7.87
C GLU A 73 -11.47 -17.55 -7.13
N ALA A 74 -10.63 -17.02 -6.25
CA ALA A 74 -10.90 -15.74 -5.58
C ALA A 74 -11.17 -14.61 -6.59
N GLU A 75 -10.36 -14.55 -7.65
CA GLU A 75 -10.50 -13.56 -8.70
C GLU A 75 -11.77 -13.75 -9.53
N TYR A 76 -12.16 -15.00 -9.81
CA TYR A 76 -13.43 -15.32 -10.47
C TYR A 76 -14.62 -14.75 -9.68
N TRP A 77 -14.66 -14.99 -8.37
CA TRP A 77 -15.73 -14.48 -7.52
C TRP A 77 -15.71 -12.95 -7.40
N TRP A 78 -14.53 -12.33 -7.32
CA TRP A 78 -14.43 -10.87 -7.37
C TRP A 78 -14.87 -10.28 -8.70
N ARG A 79 -14.59 -10.91 -9.85
CA ARG A 79 -15.09 -10.46 -11.16
C ARG A 79 -16.61 -10.50 -11.23
N LEU A 80 -17.25 -11.53 -10.68
CA LEU A 80 -18.71 -11.60 -10.59
C LEU A 80 -19.28 -10.49 -9.70
N ALA A 81 -18.76 -10.33 -8.48
CA ALA A 81 -19.20 -9.27 -7.57
C ALA A 81 -18.97 -7.87 -8.17
N ALA A 82 -17.83 -7.66 -8.83
CA ALA A 82 -17.44 -6.40 -9.45
C ALA A 82 -18.35 -6.04 -10.64
N SER A 83 -18.68 -7.01 -11.49
CA SER A 83 -19.65 -6.82 -12.58
C SER A 83 -21.06 -6.54 -12.03
N GLY A 84 -21.40 -7.11 -10.87
CA GLY A 84 -22.64 -6.90 -10.14
C GLY A 84 -22.82 -5.56 -9.43
N GLY A 85 -21.79 -4.72 -9.31
CA GLY A 85 -21.92 -3.43 -8.60
C GLY A 85 -21.01 -3.25 -7.40
N HIS A 86 -20.43 -4.32 -6.87
CA HIS A 86 -19.78 -4.29 -5.57
C HIS A 86 -18.48 -3.49 -5.59
N VAL A 87 -18.41 -2.43 -4.80
CA VAL A 87 -17.33 -1.43 -4.85
C VAL A 87 -15.99 -2.01 -4.40
N GLU A 88 -15.99 -2.74 -3.30
CA GLU A 88 -14.81 -3.36 -2.69
C GLU A 88 -14.28 -4.51 -3.55
N ALA A 89 -15.16 -5.27 -4.21
CA ALA A 89 -14.74 -6.28 -5.19
C ALA A 89 -14.05 -5.65 -6.40
N ARG A 90 -14.59 -4.54 -6.92
CA ARG A 90 -13.95 -3.76 -8.00
C ARG A 90 -12.59 -3.22 -7.58
N TYR A 91 -12.49 -2.70 -6.36
CA TYR A 91 -11.23 -2.19 -5.81
C TYR A 91 -10.19 -3.31 -5.69
N ASN A 92 -10.53 -4.42 -5.03
CA ASN A 92 -9.63 -5.56 -4.85
C ASN A 92 -9.17 -6.15 -6.18
N LEU A 93 -10.10 -6.28 -7.14
CA LEU A 93 -9.79 -6.72 -8.49
C LEU A 93 -8.85 -5.75 -9.20
N GLY A 94 -9.14 -4.44 -9.15
CA GLY A 94 -8.30 -3.39 -9.75
C GLY A 94 -6.88 -3.38 -9.19
N VAL A 95 -6.71 -3.45 -7.87
CA VAL A 95 -5.39 -3.51 -7.22
C VAL A 95 -4.62 -4.77 -7.62
N ARG A 96 -5.30 -5.92 -7.66
CA ARG A 96 -4.68 -7.18 -8.06
C ARG A 96 -4.22 -7.16 -9.52
N LEU A 97 -5.05 -6.62 -10.42
CA LEU A 97 -4.72 -6.46 -11.84
C LEU A 97 -3.55 -5.47 -12.01
N GLN A 98 -3.54 -4.37 -11.25
CA GLN A 98 -2.43 -3.41 -11.24
C GLN A 98 -1.10 -4.06 -10.86
N LEU A 99 -1.08 -4.92 -9.83
CA LEU A 99 0.13 -5.64 -9.42
C LEU A 99 0.67 -6.59 -10.50
N ARG A 100 -0.18 -7.05 -11.41
CA ARG A 100 0.20 -7.88 -12.56
C ARG A 100 0.54 -7.07 -13.81
N GLY A 101 0.34 -5.76 -13.79
CA GLY A 101 0.47 -4.89 -14.97
C GLY A 101 -0.62 -5.13 -16.02
N ASP A 102 -1.80 -5.61 -15.61
CA ASP A 102 -2.93 -5.79 -16.52
C ASP A 102 -3.63 -4.44 -16.76
N PRO A 103 -3.83 -4.01 -18.02
CA PRO A 103 -4.47 -2.74 -18.34
C PRO A 103 -5.92 -2.63 -17.86
N GLU A 104 -6.62 -3.76 -17.65
CA GLU A 104 -7.99 -3.78 -17.12
C GLU A 104 -8.08 -3.14 -15.71
N ALA A 105 -6.95 -3.05 -15.00
CA ALA A 105 -6.87 -2.40 -13.69
C ALA A 105 -7.40 -0.95 -13.71
N GLU A 106 -7.14 -0.20 -14.78
CA GLU A 106 -7.51 1.20 -14.86
C GLU A 106 -9.02 1.39 -14.83
N ASP A 107 -9.75 0.58 -15.60
CA ASP A 107 -11.21 0.67 -15.71
C ASP A 107 -11.87 0.40 -14.35
N TRP A 108 -11.42 -0.65 -13.66
CA TRP A 108 -11.94 -0.99 -12.33
C TRP A 108 -11.62 0.09 -11.28
N LEU A 109 -10.38 0.60 -11.28
CA LEU A 109 -9.98 1.66 -10.35
C LEU A 109 -10.69 2.98 -10.63
N ARG A 110 -10.94 3.34 -11.90
CA ARG A 110 -11.73 4.53 -12.29
C ARG A 110 -13.16 4.45 -11.76
N LEU A 111 -13.82 3.30 -11.89
CA LEU A 111 -15.17 3.10 -11.38
C LEU A 111 -15.24 3.34 -9.87
N VAL A 112 -14.27 2.86 -9.10
CA VAL A 112 -14.26 2.99 -7.64
C VAL A 112 -13.76 4.37 -7.19
N ALA A 113 -12.75 4.93 -7.84
CA ALA A 113 -12.28 6.29 -7.55
C ALA A 113 -13.40 7.33 -7.72
N GLY A 114 -14.27 7.12 -8.72
CA GLY A 114 -15.44 7.96 -9.00
C GLY A 114 -16.52 7.95 -7.91
N THR A 115 -16.57 6.94 -7.03
CA THR A 115 -17.51 6.90 -5.90
C THR A 115 -17.03 7.67 -4.67
N GLY A 116 -15.81 8.22 -4.72
CA GLY A 116 -15.17 8.88 -3.58
C GLY A 116 -14.24 7.99 -2.76
N HIS A 117 -14.03 6.73 -3.16
CA HIS A 117 -13.18 5.80 -2.44
C HIS A 117 -11.71 6.28 -2.45
N THR A 118 -11.21 6.68 -1.28
CA THR A 118 -9.91 7.35 -1.14
C THR A 118 -8.73 6.50 -1.61
N ASP A 119 -8.67 5.21 -1.24
CA ASP A 119 -7.56 4.35 -1.66
C ASP A 119 -7.56 4.06 -3.17
N ALA A 120 -8.74 3.93 -3.78
CA ALA A 120 -8.86 3.77 -5.23
C ALA A 120 -8.41 5.02 -5.98
N GLN A 121 -8.73 6.21 -5.47
CA GLN A 121 -8.21 7.48 -6.02
C GLN A 121 -6.67 7.51 -5.95
N TYR A 122 -6.09 7.09 -4.83
CA TYR A 122 -4.65 6.97 -4.70
C TYR A 122 -4.04 5.98 -5.70
N ASN A 123 -4.56 4.75 -5.75
CA ASN A 123 -4.04 3.67 -6.60
C ASN A 123 -4.21 3.97 -8.10
N LEU A 124 -5.31 4.62 -8.49
CA LEU A 124 -5.51 5.11 -9.85
C LEU A 124 -4.45 6.16 -10.21
N GLY A 125 -4.15 7.09 -9.29
CA GLY A 125 -3.07 8.06 -9.51
C GLY A 125 -1.71 7.39 -9.68
N VAL A 126 -1.40 6.35 -8.88
CA VAL A 126 -0.18 5.56 -9.04
C VAL A 126 -0.13 4.87 -10.42
N LEU A 127 -1.23 4.24 -10.85
CA LEU A 127 -1.30 3.59 -12.16
C LEU A 127 -1.06 4.57 -13.32
N LEU A 128 -1.69 5.75 -13.26
CA LEU A 128 -1.55 6.78 -14.28
C LEU A 128 -0.13 7.36 -14.33
N ASP A 129 0.52 7.58 -13.18
CA ASP A 129 1.90 8.07 -13.13
C ASP A 129 2.89 7.07 -13.74
N LEU A 130 2.68 5.76 -13.55
CA LEU A 130 3.49 4.70 -14.17
C LEU A 130 3.42 4.70 -15.70
N THR A 131 2.36 5.27 -16.29
CA THR A 131 2.24 5.42 -17.75
C THR A 131 3.27 6.43 -18.29
N GLY A 132 3.71 7.37 -17.46
CA GLY A 132 4.83 8.28 -17.76
C GLY A 132 4.55 9.40 -18.76
N THR A 133 3.32 9.53 -19.27
CA THR A 133 2.93 10.67 -20.13
C THR A 133 2.53 11.87 -19.29
N GLU A 134 2.77 13.10 -19.78
CA GLU A 134 2.42 14.31 -19.04
C GLU A 134 0.90 14.46 -18.81
N SER A 135 0.10 13.94 -19.74
CA SER A 135 -1.36 13.89 -19.60
C SER A 135 -1.77 12.98 -18.44
N ALA A 136 -1.23 11.75 -18.40
CA ALA A 136 -1.51 10.80 -17.34
C ALA A 136 -1.00 11.30 -15.98
N ARG A 137 0.19 11.91 -15.93
CA ARG A 137 0.72 12.56 -14.72
C ARG A 137 -0.17 13.70 -14.23
N SER A 138 -0.69 14.51 -15.15
CA SER A 138 -1.64 15.57 -14.81
C SER A 138 -2.92 15.02 -14.19
N GLU A 139 -3.43 13.93 -14.73
CA GLU A 139 -4.58 13.24 -14.18
C GLU A 139 -4.27 12.58 -12.82
N ALA A 140 -3.11 11.93 -12.68
CA ALA A 140 -2.63 11.36 -11.43
C ALA A 140 -2.58 12.40 -10.30
N ARG A 141 -2.06 13.59 -10.59
CA ARG A 141 -2.07 14.73 -9.65
C ARG A 141 -3.47 15.13 -9.21
N CYS A 142 -4.46 15.07 -10.11
CA CYS A 142 -5.85 15.38 -9.75
C CYS A 142 -6.39 14.34 -8.77
N TRP A 143 -6.21 13.05 -9.07
CA TRP A 143 -6.67 11.97 -8.20
C TRP A 143 -5.96 11.96 -6.85
N TRP A 144 -4.64 12.10 -6.83
CA TRP A 144 -3.88 12.24 -5.58
C TRP A 144 -4.31 13.47 -4.78
N ARG A 145 -4.67 14.59 -5.42
CA ARG A 145 -5.16 15.76 -4.71
C ARG A 145 -6.46 15.48 -3.96
N VAL A 146 -7.40 14.78 -4.57
CA VAL A 146 -8.65 14.39 -3.91
C VAL A 146 -8.35 13.43 -2.75
N ALA A 147 -7.53 12.39 -2.97
CA ALA A 147 -7.17 11.44 -1.93
C ALA A 147 -6.40 12.11 -0.76
N ALA A 148 -5.48 13.01 -1.07
CA ALA A 148 -4.70 13.75 -0.09
C ALA A 148 -5.55 14.69 0.77
N GLN A 149 -6.57 15.32 0.17
CA GLN A 149 -7.54 16.14 0.89
C GLN A 149 -8.42 15.31 1.84
N ALA A 150 -8.67 14.04 1.50
CA ALA A 150 -9.32 13.07 2.37
C ALA A 150 -8.37 12.46 3.43
N GLY A 151 -7.11 12.90 3.50
CA GLY A 151 -6.15 12.48 4.52
C GLY A 151 -5.24 11.30 4.13
N HIS A 152 -5.28 10.84 2.88
CA HIS A 152 -4.45 9.71 2.45
C HIS A 152 -2.96 10.08 2.42
N ALA A 153 -2.19 9.48 3.32
CA ALA A 153 -0.77 9.81 3.51
C ALA A 153 0.09 9.53 2.27
N GLY A 154 -0.13 8.41 1.57
CA GLY A 154 0.60 8.09 0.33
C GLY A 154 0.36 9.10 -0.80
N ALA A 155 -0.88 9.54 -0.99
CA ALA A 155 -1.22 10.59 -1.96
C ALA A 155 -0.58 11.94 -1.59
N GLN A 156 -0.58 12.31 -0.30
CA GLN A 156 0.14 13.49 0.19
C GLN A 156 1.63 13.38 -0.11
N TYR A 157 2.24 12.22 0.16
CA TYR A 157 3.65 11.97 -0.18
C TYR A 157 3.93 12.14 -1.67
N ASN A 158 3.15 11.51 -2.55
CA ASN A 158 3.33 11.57 -4.01
C ASN A 158 3.14 13.00 -4.55
N LEU A 159 2.18 13.77 -4.03
CA LEU A 159 2.06 15.20 -4.35
C LEU A 159 3.27 16.01 -3.90
N GLY A 160 3.90 15.62 -2.80
CA GLY A 160 5.13 16.21 -2.33
C GLY A 160 6.28 15.99 -3.32
N VAL A 161 6.47 14.75 -3.76
CA VAL A 161 7.46 14.38 -4.79
C VAL A 161 7.20 15.12 -6.11
N ASP A 162 5.96 15.11 -6.61
CA ASP A 162 5.61 15.83 -7.83
C ASP A 162 5.84 17.35 -7.71
N CYS A 163 5.60 17.94 -6.52
CA CYS A 163 5.94 19.35 -6.30
C CYS A 163 7.45 19.58 -6.33
N GLN A 164 8.26 18.68 -5.76
CA GLN A 164 9.71 18.77 -5.78
C GLN A 164 10.25 18.68 -7.22
N ASP A 165 9.76 17.73 -8.02
CA ASP A 165 10.17 17.54 -9.41
C ASP A 165 9.87 18.77 -10.28
N ARG A 166 8.80 19.49 -9.95
CA ARG A 166 8.42 20.76 -10.58
C ARG A 166 9.13 21.99 -9.98
N GLY A 167 10.09 21.79 -9.06
CA GLY A 167 10.85 22.86 -8.40
C GLY A 167 10.07 23.65 -7.34
N ALA A 168 8.88 23.19 -6.95
CA ALA A 168 8.01 23.84 -5.98
C ALA A 168 8.28 23.38 -4.53
N GLN A 169 9.51 23.58 -4.05
CA GLN A 169 10.00 23.02 -2.78
C GLN A 169 9.11 23.33 -1.56
N ARG A 170 8.64 24.58 -1.43
CA ARG A 170 7.74 24.96 -0.32
C ARG A 170 6.40 24.22 -0.36
N ALA A 171 5.90 23.87 -1.54
CA ALA A 171 4.69 23.07 -1.68
C ALA A 171 4.96 21.60 -1.34
N ALA A 172 6.10 21.08 -1.78
CA ALA A 172 6.55 19.73 -1.44
C ALA A 172 6.60 19.52 0.07
N GLU A 173 7.24 20.42 0.80
CA GLU A 173 7.34 20.35 2.26
C GLU A 173 6.00 20.41 2.99
N ARG A 174 5.02 21.17 2.48
CA ARG A 174 3.68 21.19 3.08
C ARG A 174 3.00 19.83 2.95
N TRP A 175 3.12 19.21 1.78
CA TRP A 175 2.55 17.89 1.55
C TRP A 175 3.26 16.80 2.35
N TRP A 176 4.60 16.79 2.36
CA TRP A 176 5.35 15.85 3.17
C TRP A 176 5.12 16.04 4.66
N ARG A 177 4.94 17.28 5.15
CA ARG A 177 4.55 17.51 6.55
C ARG A 177 3.23 16.84 6.89
N SER A 178 2.20 17.04 6.06
CA SER A 178 0.91 16.37 6.24
C SER A 178 1.05 14.84 6.25
N ALA A 179 1.82 14.28 5.31
CA ALA A 179 2.04 12.83 5.26
C ALA A 179 2.83 12.32 6.47
N ALA A 180 3.84 13.07 6.92
CA ALA A 180 4.68 12.73 8.06
C ALA A 180 3.91 12.77 9.39
N GLU A 181 2.95 13.68 9.54
CA GLU A 181 2.00 13.73 10.68
C GLU A 181 1.12 12.47 10.73
N SER A 182 0.79 11.91 9.57
CA SER A 182 0.15 10.58 9.43
C SER A 182 1.16 9.41 9.45
N SER A 183 2.36 9.63 10.00
CA SER A 183 3.43 8.63 10.15
C SER A 183 3.99 8.03 8.85
N HIS A 184 3.85 8.73 7.71
CA HIS A 184 4.46 8.29 6.46
C HIS A 184 5.98 8.41 6.53
N VAL A 185 6.66 7.26 6.49
CA VAL A 185 8.10 7.15 6.78
C VAL A 185 8.95 7.86 5.73
N ASP A 186 8.65 7.70 4.44
CA ASP A 186 9.42 8.39 3.38
C ASP A 186 9.24 9.91 3.45
N ALA A 187 8.03 10.40 3.75
CA ALA A 187 7.80 11.83 3.92
C ALA A 187 8.61 12.42 5.08
N GLN A 188 8.75 11.70 6.20
CA GLN A 188 9.62 12.08 7.30
C GLN A 188 11.09 12.14 6.84
N TYR A 189 11.55 11.17 6.07
CA TYR A 189 12.90 11.18 5.49
C TYR A 189 13.13 12.41 4.59
N HIS A 190 12.20 12.69 3.66
CA HIS A 190 12.30 13.82 2.73
C HIS A 190 12.24 15.18 3.42
N LEU A 191 11.46 15.32 4.50
CA LEU A 191 11.55 16.52 5.35
C LEU A 191 12.96 16.67 5.93
N GLY A 192 13.53 15.59 6.47
CA GLY A 192 14.89 15.60 6.99
C GLY A 192 15.91 16.04 5.92
N VAL A 193 15.81 15.52 4.70
CA VAL A 193 16.65 15.91 3.57
C VAL A 193 16.47 17.40 3.25
N SER A 194 15.24 17.90 3.16
CA SER A 194 14.99 19.31 2.86
C SER A 194 15.57 20.26 3.92
N HIS A 195 15.42 19.92 5.20
CA HIS A 195 16.00 20.68 6.30
C HIS A 195 17.53 20.63 6.28
N HIS A 196 18.13 19.49 5.95
CA HIS A 196 19.58 19.35 5.81
C HIS A 196 20.15 20.26 4.71
N MET A 197 19.49 20.30 3.55
CA MET A 197 19.89 21.15 2.42
C MET A 197 19.82 22.64 2.76
N ARG A 198 18.99 23.04 3.73
CA ARG A 198 18.90 24.41 4.26
C ARG A 198 19.88 24.70 5.39
N GLY A 199 20.71 23.72 5.80
CA GLY A 199 21.65 23.85 6.92
C GLY A 199 21.01 23.69 8.29
N GLU A 200 19.74 23.30 8.36
CA GLU A 200 19.00 23.13 9.62
C GLU A 200 19.23 21.73 10.18
N HIS A 201 20.48 21.42 10.51
CA HIS A 201 20.92 20.05 10.77
C HIS A 201 20.25 19.38 11.99
N ASP A 202 19.93 20.13 13.05
CA ASP A 202 19.19 19.60 14.20
C ASP A 202 17.75 19.19 13.82
N VAL A 203 17.09 20.00 12.98
CA VAL A 203 15.73 19.70 12.49
C VAL A 203 15.76 18.51 11.54
N ALA A 204 16.80 18.43 10.70
CA ALA A 204 17.02 17.28 9.84
C ALA A 204 17.20 15.99 10.64
N GLU A 205 18.05 16.01 11.67
CA GLU A 205 18.27 14.86 12.55
C GLU A 205 16.98 14.43 13.25
N HIS A 206 16.17 15.37 13.71
CA HIS A 206 14.90 15.06 14.35
C HIS A 206 14.01 14.21 13.43
N TRP A 207 13.80 14.66 12.19
CA TRP A 207 12.98 13.95 11.20
C TRP A 207 13.58 12.62 10.78
N TRP A 208 14.88 12.59 10.48
CA TRP A 208 15.57 11.35 10.13
C TRP A 208 15.51 10.33 11.26
N ARG A 209 15.59 10.76 12.52
CA ARG A 209 15.48 9.85 13.68
C ARG A 209 14.11 9.22 13.80
N ILE A 210 13.03 9.92 13.45
CA ILE A 210 11.68 9.34 13.42
C ILE A 210 11.61 8.27 12.33
N ALA A 211 12.01 8.61 11.10
CA ALA A 211 12.02 7.66 9.98
C ALA A 211 12.94 6.45 10.22
N ALA A 212 14.11 6.68 10.84
CA ALA A 212 15.08 5.64 11.15
C ALA A 212 14.56 4.62 12.16
N ARG A 213 13.81 5.07 13.17
CA ARG A 213 13.14 4.20 14.15
C ARG A 213 12.03 3.37 13.52
N ALA A 214 11.42 3.87 12.45
CA ALA A 214 10.45 3.14 11.64
C ALA A 214 11.10 2.20 10.60
N GLY A 215 12.43 2.11 10.57
CA GLY A 215 13.17 1.17 9.71
C GLY A 215 13.68 1.76 8.38
N HIS A 216 13.55 3.07 8.14
CA HIS A 216 14.03 3.67 6.89
C HIS A 216 15.55 3.65 6.82
N ARG A 217 16.10 2.85 5.90
CA ARG A 217 17.53 2.58 5.79
C ARG A 217 18.41 3.83 5.59
N ASP A 218 18.00 4.75 4.71
CA ASP A 218 18.79 5.96 4.43
C ASP A 218 18.71 6.97 5.58
N ALA A 219 17.56 7.05 6.26
CA ALA A 219 17.43 7.83 7.48
C ALA A 219 18.33 7.28 8.60
N GLN A 220 18.40 5.96 8.77
CA GLN A 220 19.31 5.31 9.72
C GLN A 220 20.77 5.68 9.41
N TYR A 221 21.17 5.61 8.14
CA TYR A 221 22.50 6.01 7.71
C TYR A 221 22.79 7.50 8.01
N ASN A 222 21.85 8.40 7.70
CA ASN A 222 21.98 9.84 7.92
C ASN A 222 22.07 10.20 9.41
N VAL A 223 21.28 9.55 10.27
CA VAL A 223 21.40 9.71 11.74
C VAL A 223 22.77 9.21 12.21
N GLY A 224 23.24 8.08 11.70
CA GLY A 224 24.57 7.57 12.03
C GLY A 224 25.68 8.56 11.69
N THR A 225 25.63 9.12 10.48
CA THR A 225 26.57 10.14 10.00
C THR A 225 26.51 11.41 10.85
N TYR A 226 25.31 11.88 11.20
CA TYR A 226 25.13 13.02 12.10
C TYR A 226 25.78 12.78 13.46
N ARG A 227 25.53 11.62 14.08
CA ARG A 227 26.10 11.25 15.39
C ARG A 227 27.61 11.17 15.35
N TYR A 228 28.18 10.64 14.27
CA TYR A 228 29.62 10.57 14.07
C TYR A 228 30.27 11.96 14.03
N GLN A 229 29.68 12.90 13.28
CA GLN A 229 30.17 14.29 13.19
C GLN A 229 30.15 15.00 14.54
N HIS A 230 29.25 14.62 15.44
CA HIS A 230 29.13 15.16 16.79
C HIS A 230 29.91 14.34 17.85
N GLY A 231 30.76 13.40 17.42
CA GLY A 231 31.64 12.63 18.30
C GLY A 231 31.02 11.43 18.99
N ASP A 232 29.72 11.15 18.78
CA ASP A 232 29.06 9.96 19.33
C ASP A 232 29.26 8.75 18.39
N ILE A 233 30.50 8.25 18.38
CA ILE A 233 30.91 7.13 17.53
C ILE A 233 30.12 5.85 17.85
N ALA A 234 29.77 5.64 19.12
CA ALA A 234 29.02 4.45 19.54
C ALA A 234 27.58 4.47 19.00
N ALA A 235 26.89 5.61 19.04
CA ALA A 235 25.59 5.74 18.41
C ALA A 235 25.66 5.67 16.89
N ALA A 236 26.68 6.29 16.28
CA ALA A 236 26.89 6.22 14.84
C ALA A 236 26.99 4.77 14.36
N GLU A 237 27.82 3.97 15.03
CA GLU A 237 28.02 2.57 14.69
C GLU A 237 26.73 1.75 14.84
N ARG A 238 25.94 1.98 15.89
CA ARG A 238 24.63 1.30 16.06
C ARG A 238 23.70 1.60 14.89
N TRP A 239 23.60 2.86 14.48
CA TRP A 239 22.74 3.28 13.38
C TRP A 239 23.22 2.77 12.02
N TRP A 240 24.53 2.79 11.76
CA TRP A 240 25.08 2.21 10.54
C TRP A 240 24.90 0.70 10.48
N ARG A 241 24.95 -0.03 11.60
CA ARG A 241 24.60 -1.47 11.61
C ARG A 241 23.14 -1.70 11.24
N ALA A 242 22.22 -0.96 11.85
CA ALA A 242 20.80 -1.04 11.49
C ALA A 242 20.56 -0.72 10.00
N ALA A 243 21.23 0.32 9.48
CA ALA A 243 21.15 0.66 8.06
C ALA A 243 21.69 -0.46 7.16
N ALA A 244 22.83 -1.07 7.52
CA ALA A 244 23.40 -2.19 6.77
C ALA A 244 22.48 -3.43 6.80
N GLU A 245 21.87 -3.74 7.94
CA GLU A 245 20.87 -4.82 8.07
C GLU A 245 19.62 -4.54 7.23
N ALA A 246 19.23 -3.27 7.10
CA ALA A 246 18.17 -2.80 6.22
C ALA A 246 18.60 -2.67 4.73
N GLY A 247 19.79 -3.14 4.36
CA GLY A 247 20.28 -3.16 2.98
C GLY A 247 20.73 -1.80 2.44
N GLN A 248 21.18 -0.89 3.30
CA GLN A 248 21.81 0.37 2.91
C GLN A 248 23.26 0.11 2.45
N PRO A 249 23.62 0.40 1.17
CA PRO A 249 24.92 0.01 0.61
C PRO A 249 26.14 0.67 1.28
N GLU A 250 26.06 1.98 1.53
CA GLU A 250 27.14 2.79 2.09
C GLU A 250 27.44 2.46 3.55
N ALA A 251 26.45 1.95 4.29
CA ALA A 251 26.56 1.65 5.70
C ALA A 251 27.56 0.52 5.98
N SER A 252 27.57 -0.53 5.15
CA SER A 252 28.53 -1.64 5.27
C SER A 252 29.97 -1.16 5.05
N THR A 253 30.18 -0.35 4.02
CA THR A 253 31.48 0.27 3.73
C THR A 253 31.95 1.16 4.87
N THR A 254 31.04 1.97 5.41
CA THR A 254 31.32 2.89 6.52
C THR A 254 31.69 2.15 7.80
N LEU A 255 31.03 1.02 8.10
CA LEU A 255 31.37 0.15 9.22
C LEU A 255 32.75 -0.50 9.06
N CYS A 256 33.09 -0.97 7.86
CA CYS A 256 34.42 -1.51 7.57
C CYS A 256 35.51 -0.45 7.77
N TRP A 257 35.29 0.75 7.24
CA TRP A 257 36.19 1.88 7.46
C TRP A 257 36.39 2.21 8.94
N LEU A 258 35.28 2.28 9.72
CA LEU A 258 35.33 2.57 11.15
C LEU A 258 36.15 1.52 11.93
N ARG A 259 36.00 0.23 11.57
CA ARG A 259 36.76 -0.87 12.19
C ARG A 259 38.25 -0.77 11.89
N SER A 260 38.62 -0.50 10.64
CA SER A 260 40.01 -0.34 10.23
C SER A 260 40.69 0.82 10.96
N ARG A 261 39.98 1.91 11.20
CA ARG A 261 40.50 3.06 11.96
C ARG A 261 40.78 2.70 13.42
N ARG A 262 39.89 1.95 14.07
CA ARG A 262 40.08 1.49 15.47
C ARG A 262 41.20 0.46 15.64
N ALA A 263 41.55 -0.28 14.59
CA ALA A 263 42.61 -1.29 14.63
C ALA A 263 44.03 -0.71 14.42
N GLY A 264 44.12 0.54 13.98
CA GLY A 264 45.39 1.26 13.76
C GLY A 264 45.76 2.26 14.85
N ASP A 265 44.87 2.50 15.82
CA ASP A 265 45.11 3.30 17.04
C ASP A 265 45.50 2.38 18.21
#